data_AF-A0AA43A1C8-F1
#
_entry.id   AF-A0AA43A1C8-F1
#
_cell.length_a   1.000
_cell.length_b   1.000
_cell.length_c   1.000
_cell.angle_alpha   90.00
_cell.angle_beta   90.00
_cell.angle_gamma   90.00
#
_symmetry.space_group_name_H-M   'P 1'
#
loop_
_entity.id
_entity.type
_entity.pdbx_description
1 polymer ?
#
loop_
_entity_poly.entity_id
_entity_poly.type
_entity_poly.pdbx_seq_one_letter_code
_entity_poly.pdbx_strand_id
1 'polypeptide(L)'
;MPEKTSHQTQPRLLSPWRRRCQWAVTLLLLLTPWVQIAGNSLLRVDIPGLTLYFFGQTLRIEELYLVLIFSLAMTLGFLLITMLLGRVWCGWFCPQTTLTDLAEWLATRLGLHGKKGQNEKGFGKKLALHSFYMALAFLVSSNLLWYFIKPLDFFAKLATLELHYATGICLTTVAMIIYLDLALIRRLMCSEFCPYGRFQTVLADKSTLALHLPTAELARCIKCNSCVRVCPMQIDIRDGYQVECINCGRCLDACRQIMAKRNQPGLISYTFGTEGKGLKALVNLRTLLLSMVTLALVAVLFFAVHQRPEASLKIAVSHMASSRTLKDGKRATFFNAWVNNRSNNPATYDIRARQAESGTALTLKGRTSQLSMQAGENLRVDFVLVTAVPKTRLDVEFILLDQNGQEMAVSQAYIEE
;
A
#
# COMPACT_ATOMS: atom_id res chain seq x y z
N MET A 1 -57.12 -30.78 -4.88
CA MET A 1 -56.24 -29.84 -4.17
C MET A 1 -54.81 -30.13 -4.61
N PRO A 2 -54.14 -29.27 -5.39
CA PRO A 2 -52.77 -29.53 -5.79
C PRO A 2 -51.83 -29.14 -4.65
N GLU A 3 -51.07 -30.14 -4.20
CA GLU A 3 -49.98 -30.03 -3.26
C GLU A 3 -48.89 -29.14 -3.86
N LYS A 4 -48.80 -27.88 -3.40
CA LYS A 4 -47.70 -26.98 -3.76
C LYS A 4 -46.43 -27.53 -3.11
N THR A 5 -45.64 -28.25 -3.88
CA THR A 5 -44.23 -28.55 -3.58
C THR A 5 -43.52 -27.22 -3.35
N SER A 6 -43.32 -26.84 -2.07
CA SER A 6 -42.53 -25.68 -1.71
C SER A 6 -41.08 -25.98 -2.03
N HIS A 7 -40.60 -25.52 -3.19
CA HIS A 7 -39.18 -25.47 -3.47
C HIS A 7 -38.53 -24.60 -2.39
N GLN A 8 -37.88 -25.24 -1.41
CA GLN A 8 -37.04 -24.56 -0.43
C GLN A 8 -35.94 -23.84 -1.21
N THR A 9 -36.11 -22.53 -1.38
CA THR A 9 -35.13 -21.69 -2.04
C THR A 9 -33.95 -21.60 -1.10
N GLN A 10 -32.86 -22.30 -1.41
CA GLN A 10 -31.63 -22.20 -0.62
C GLN A 10 -31.22 -20.72 -0.55
N PRO A 11 -31.06 -20.15 0.65
CA PRO A 11 -30.73 -18.73 0.77
C PRO A 11 -29.34 -18.48 0.18
N ARG A 12 -29.21 -17.46 -0.68
CA ARG A 12 -27.89 -17.00 -1.14
C ARG A 12 -27.13 -16.41 0.05
N LEU A 13 -26.07 -17.08 0.49
CA LEU A 13 -25.23 -16.62 1.61
C LEU A 13 -24.00 -15.85 1.11
N LEU A 14 -23.61 -14.82 1.85
CA LEU A 14 -22.42 -14.00 1.58
C LEU A 14 -21.16 -14.56 2.23
N SER A 15 -21.29 -15.36 3.28
CA SER A 15 -20.16 -15.91 4.04
C SER A 15 -19.13 -16.69 3.21
N PRO A 16 -19.48 -17.48 2.16
CA PRO A 16 -18.46 -18.10 1.31
C PRO A 16 -17.67 -17.06 0.53
N TRP A 17 -18.35 -16.07 -0.07
CA TRP A 17 -17.73 -14.99 -0.82
C TRP A 17 -16.82 -14.13 0.04
N ARG A 18 -17.29 -13.73 1.22
CA ARG A 18 -16.47 -12.97 2.17
C ARG A 18 -15.20 -13.72 2.56
N ARG A 19 -15.31 -15.02 2.89
CA ARG A 19 -14.15 -15.84 3.23
C ARG A 19 -13.16 -15.95 2.07
N ARG A 20 -13.64 -16.12 0.84
CA ARG A 20 -12.77 -16.12 -0.36
C ARG A 20 -12.05 -14.78 -0.51
N CYS A 21 -12.75 -13.65 -0.34
CA CYS A 21 -12.12 -12.33 -0.39
C CYS A 21 -11.06 -12.15 0.69
N GLN A 22 -11.37 -12.51 1.95
CA GLN A 22 -10.42 -12.43 3.06
C GLN A 22 -9.14 -13.23 2.77
N TRP A 23 -9.29 -14.48 2.32
CA TRP A 23 -8.15 -15.33 1.96
C TRP A 23 -7.39 -14.82 0.74
N ALA A 24 -8.08 -14.32 -0.28
CA ALA A 24 -7.45 -13.75 -1.47
C ALA A 24 -6.58 -12.53 -1.12
N VAL A 25 -7.08 -11.63 -0.27
CA VAL A 25 -6.34 -10.45 0.18
C VAL A 25 -5.15 -10.86 1.05
N THR A 26 -5.34 -11.77 2.00
CA THR A 26 -4.24 -12.27 2.83
C THR A 26 -3.16 -12.95 1.98
N LEU A 27 -3.54 -13.79 1.01
CA LEU A 27 -2.58 -14.44 0.12
C LEU A 27 -1.84 -13.41 -0.74
N LEU A 28 -2.54 -12.42 -1.27
CA LEU A 28 -1.93 -11.32 -2.03
C LEU A 28 -0.90 -10.57 -1.19
N LEU A 29 -1.22 -10.21 0.06
CA LEU A 29 -0.29 -9.53 0.97
C LEU A 29 0.92 -10.40 1.35
N LEU A 30 0.75 -11.71 1.48
CA LEU A 30 1.85 -12.63 1.80
C LEU A 30 2.77 -12.88 0.60
N LEU A 31 2.21 -12.93 -0.62
CA LEU A 31 2.97 -13.26 -1.82
C LEU A 31 3.59 -12.04 -2.51
N THR A 32 3.05 -10.83 -2.29
CA THR A 32 3.54 -9.60 -2.94
C THR A 32 5.07 -9.41 -2.82
N PRO A 33 5.72 -9.59 -1.66
CA PRO A 33 7.18 -9.43 -1.54
C PRO A 33 8.00 -10.49 -2.30
N TRP A 34 7.39 -11.65 -2.58
CA TRP A 34 8.03 -12.81 -3.21
C TRP A 34 7.98 -12.77 -4.73
N VAL A 35 6.96 -12.12 -5.30
CA VAL A 35 6.87 -11.94 -6.74
C VAL A 35 8.00 -11.02 -7.19
N GLN A 36 8.82 -11.47 -8.14
CA GLN A 36 9.93 -10.70 -8.67
C GLN A 36 9.67 -10.29 -10.12
N ILE A 37 9.96 -9.03 -10.45
CA ILE A 37 9.95 -8.49 -11.82
C ILE A 37 11.31 -7.85 -12.05
N ALA A 38 11.99 -8.23 -13.14
CA ALA A 38 13.32 -7.73 -13.49
C ALA A 38 14.37 -7.85 -12.35
N GLY A 39 14.33 -8.94 -11.59
CA GLY A 39 15.27 -9.20 -10.48
C GLY A 39 14.96 -8.46 -9.16
N ASN A 40 13.90 -7.65 -9.11
CA ASN A 40 13.47 -6.92 -7.92
C ASN A 40 12.09 -7.40 -7.44
N SER A 41 11.85 -7.37 -6.12
CA SER A 41 10.53 -7.63 -5.54
C SER A 41 9.48 -6.66 -6.09
N LEU A 42 8.25 -7.16 -6.29
CA LEU A 42 7.14 -6.42 -6.87
C LEU A 42 6.83 -5.11 -6.13
N LEU A 43 6.89 -5.15 -4.80
CA LEU A 43 6.78 -3.99 -3.93
C LEU A 43 7.84 -4.09 -2.84
N ARG A 44 8.83 -3.18 -2.87
CA ARG A 44 9.88 -3.12 -1.85
C ARG A 44 10.36 -1.68 -1.64
N VAL A 45 10.48 -1.28 -0.38
CA VAL A 45 11.08 0.00 0.03
C VAL A 45 12.50 -0.26 0.49
N ASP A 46 13.47 0.15 -0.33
CA ASP A 46 14.88 0.04 -0.03
C ASP A 46 15.35 1.36 0.61
N ILE A 47 15.40 1.35 1.95
CA ILE A 47 15.81 2.52 2.74
C ILE A 47 17.28 2.89 2.48
N PRO A 48 18.26 1.95 2.51
CA PRO A 48 19.65 2.28 2.20
C PRO A 48 19.85 2.86 0.80
N GLY A 49 19.18 2.30 -0.21
CA GLY A 49 19.28 2.78 -1.59
C GLY A 49 18.43 4.02 -1.90
N LEU A 50 17.55 4.42 -0.97
CA LEU A 50 16.50 5.43 -1.18
C LEU A 50 15.69 5.16 -2.46
N THR A 51 15.36 3.89 -2.69
CA THR A 51 14.65 3.42 -3.88
C THR A 51 13.39 2.66 -3.51
N LEU A 52 12.30 2.98 -4.18
CA LEU A 52 11.03 2.29 -4.13
C LEU A 52 10.88 1.45 -5.39
N TYR A 53 10.84 0.13 -5.21
CA TYR A 53 10.49 -0.80 -6.27
C TYR A 53 8.97 -0.98 -6.26
N PHE A 54 8.32 -0.60 -7.36
CA PHE A 54 6.86 -0.63 -7.49
C PHE A 54 6.46 -1.18 -8.86
N PHE A 55 5.88 -2.38 -8.90
CA PHE A 55 5.35 -3.01 -10.11
C PHE A 55 6.35 -3.02 -11.29
N GLY A 56 7.62 -3.34 -11.01
CA GLY A 56 8.70 -3.37 -12.01
C GLY A 56 9.32 -2.01 -12.34
N GLN A 57 8.80 -0.91 -11.79
CA GLN A 57 9.39 0.42 -11.88
C GLN A 57 10.31 0.67 -10.70
N THR A 58 11.46 1.31 -10.96
CA THR A 58 12.40 1.75 -9.93
C THR A 58 12.25 3.26 -9.75
N LEU A 59 11.53 3.64 -8.69
CA LEU A 59 11.29 5.05 -8.33
C LEU A 59 12.28 5.45 -7.27
N ARG A 60 13.14 6.43 -7.55
CA ARG A 60 14.11 6.91 -6.57
C ARG A 60 13.57 8.13 -5.82
N ILE A 61 14.16 8.45 -4.68
CA ILE A 61 13.74 9.59 -3.87
C ILE A 61 13.86 10.94 -4.59
N GLU A 62 14.70 11.06 -5.63
CA GLU A 62 14.77 12.27 -6.46
C GLU A 62 13.48 12.52 -7.26
N GLU A 63 12.62 11.52 -7.38
CA GLU A 63 11.31 11.57 -8.04
C GLU A 63 10.16 11.66 -7.03
N LEU A 64 10.43 12.25 -5.85
CA LEU A 64 9.47 12.39 -4.76
C LEU A 64 8.16 13.07 -5.21
N TYR A 65 8.19 13.91 -6.24
CA TYR A 65 6.97 14.53 -6.78
C TYR A 65 5.99 13.48 -7.35
N LEU A 66 6.47 12.44 -8.04
CA LEU A 66 5.62 11.35 -8.53
C LEU A 66 5.06 10.54 -7.36
N VAL A 67 5.91 10.23 -6.38
CA VAL A 67 5.52 9.51 -5.16
C VAL A 67 4.49 10.32 -4.35
N LEU A 68 4.65 11.64 -4.27
CA LEU A 68 3.75 12.55 -3.58
C LEU A 68 2.37 12.56 -4.26
N ILE A 69 2.31 12.82 -5.57
CA ILE A 69 1.04 12.84 -6.31
C ILE A 69 0.37 11.46 -6.24
N PHE A 70 1.14 10.37 -6.38
CA PHE A 70 0.65 9.01 -6.22
C PHE A 70 0.07 8.76 -4.82
N SER A 71 0.80 9.13 -3.76
CA SER A 71 0.35 8.95 -2.38
C SER A 71 -0.92 9.76 -2.07
N LEU A 72 -1.04 10.97 -2.62
CA LEU A 72 -2.22 11.81 -2.48
C LEU A 72 -3.41 11.21 -3.23
N ALA A 73 -3.22 10.80 -4.48
CA ALA A 73 -4.24 10.14 -5.29
C ALA A 73 -4.72 8.84 -4.62
N MET A 74 -3.81 8.03 -4.09
CA MET A 74 -4.13 6.80 -3.36
C MET A 74 -4.91 7.10 -2.08
N THR A 75 -4.48 8.10 -1.30
CA THR A 75 -5.15 8.50 -0.06
C THR A 75 -6.56 9.01 -0.32
N LEU A 76 -6.74 9.91 -1.28
CA LEU A 76 -8.06 10.44 -1.65
C LEU A 76 -8.94 9.37 -2.33
N GLY A 77 -8.36 8.48 -3.13
CA GLY A 77 -9.08 7.34 -3.70
C GLY A 77 -9.58 6.38 -2.64
N PHE A 78 -8.74 6.06 -1.65
CA PHE A 78 -9.14 5.24 -0.50
C PHE A 78 -10.20 5.93 0.36
N LEU A 79 -10.09 7.25 0.54
CA LEU A 79 -11.09 8.08 1.19
C LEU A 79 -12.44 8.03 0.46
N LEU A 80 -12.41 8.15 -0.87
CA LEU A 80 -13.60 8.07 -1.73
C LEU A 80 -14.26 6.70 -1.61
N ILE A 81 -13.49 5.61 -1.75
CA ILE A 81 -14.01 4.24 -1.59
C ILE A 81 -14.62 4.06 -0.20
N THR A 82 -13.96 4.58 0.84
CA THR A 82 -14.46 4.55 2.22
C THR A 82 -15.75 5.33 2.39
N MET A 83 -15.88 6.50 1.76
CA MET A 83 -17.10 7.31 1.81
C MET A 83 -18.29 6.60 1.14
N LEU A 84 -18.03 5.89 0.04
CA LEU A 84 -19.04 5.16 -0.73
C LEU A 84 -19.45 3.84 -0.06
N LEU A 85 -18.47 3.02 0.32
CA LEU A 85 -18.68 1.66 0.82
C LEU A 85 -18.70 1.57 2.35
N GLY A 86 -18.39 2.67 3.04
CA GLY A 86 -18.29 2.72 4.50
C GLY A 86 -17.22 1.78 5.03
N ARG A 87 -17.55 1.09 6.11
CA ARG A 87 -16.62 0.18 6.80
C ARG A 87 -16.54 -1.22 6.16
N VAL A 88 -16.92 -1.38 4.89
CA VAL A 88 -16.80 -2.67 4.15
C VAL A 88 -15.36 -3.18 4.15
N TRP A 89 -14.36 -2.28 4.09
CA TRP A 89 -12.95 -2.66 4.24
C TRP A 89 -12.71 -3.47 5.51
N CYS A 90 -13.19 -2.98 6.66
CA CYS A 90 -13.08 -3.66 7.95
C CYS A 90 -13.73 -5.05 7.93
N GLY A 91 -14.85 -5.22 7.24
CA GLY A 91 -15.56 -6.51 7.18
C GLY A 91 -15.01 -7.52 6.17
N TRP A 92 -14.37 -7.08 5.09
CA TRP A 92 -14.06 -7.92 3.92
C TRP A 92 -12.57 -8.01 3.57
N PHE A 93 -11.81 -6.92 3.75
CA PHE A 93 -10.44 -6.80 3.26
C PHE A 93 -9.42 -6.73 4.39
N CYS A 94 -9.82 -6.28 5.58
CA CYS A 94 -8.94 -6.04 6.70
C CYS A 94 -8.21 -7.32 7.16
N PRO A 95 -6.87 -7.37 7.06
CA PRO A 95 -6.09 -8.55 7.48
C PRO A 95 -6.28 -8.86 8.97
N GLN A 96 -6.41 -7.82 9.80
CA GLN A 96 -6.65 -7.95 11.23
C GLN A 96 -7.94 -8.72 11.54
N THR A 97 -9.00 -8.49 10.77
CA THR A 97 -10.26 -9.22 10.93
C THR A 97 -10.11 -10.68 10.51
N THR A 98 -9.33 -10.97 9.47
CA THR A 98 -9.01 -12.35 9.07
C THR A 98 -8.20 -13.08 10.15
N LEU A 99 -7.20 -12.43 10.74
CA LEU A 99 -6.38 -13.01 11.82
C LEU A 99 -7.22 -13.35 13.06
N THR A 100 -8.07 -12.43 13.50
CA THR A 100 -8.97 -12.65 14.65
C THR A 100 -10.04 -13.72 14.36
N ASP A 101 -10.60 -13.74 13.15
CA ASP A 101 -11.55 -14.80 12.73
C ASP A 101 -10.88 -16.19 12.68
N LEU A 102 -9.63 -16.26 12.23
CA LEU A 102 -8.84 -17.49 12.21
C LEU A 102 -8.50 -17.99 13.63
N ALA A 103 -8.10 -17.06 14.52
CA ALA A 103 -7.83 -17.35 15.92
C ALA A 103 -9.07 -17.88 16.65
N GLU A 104 -10.23 -17.26 16.46
CA GLU A 104 -11.49 -17.72 17.04
C GLU A 104 -11.93 -19.07 16.49
N TRP A 105 -11.81 -19.27 15.17
CA TRP A 105 -12.12 -20.56 14.54
C TRP A 105 -11.30 -21.69 15.16
N LEU A 106 -10.00 -21.49 15.36
CA LEU A 106 -9.15 -22.50 15.98
C LEU A 106 -9.53 -22.73 17.44
N ALA A 107 -9.78 -21.66 18.21
CA ALA A 107 -10.19 -21.77 19.60
C ALA A 107 -11.53 -22.54 19.75
N THR A 108 -12.50 -22.31 18.86
CA THR A 108 -13.75 -23.07 18.82
C THR A 108 -13.52 -24.53 18.44
N ARG A 109 -12.65 -24.80 17.46
CA ARG A 109 -12.31 -26.18 17.03
C ARG A 109 -11.61 -26.98 18.12
N LEU A 110 -10.79 -26.33 18.95
CA LEU A 110 -10.15 -26.95 20.12
C LEU A 110 -11.11 -27.13 21.31
N GLY A 111 -12.33 -26.60 21.23
CA GLY A 111 -13.33 -26.65 22.30
C GLY A 111 -13.03 -25.69 23.45
N LEU A 112 -12.23 -24.65 23.22
CA LEU A 112 -11.85 -23.66 24.25
C LEU A 112 -12.87 -22.52 24.36
N HIS A 113 -13.83 -22.44 23.43
CA HIS A 113 -15.01 -21.57 23.50
C HIS A 113 -16.26 -22.37 23.90
N GLY A 114 -16.26 -22.89 25.14
CA GLY A 114 -17.42 -23.52 25.80
C GLY A 114 -17.80 -22.74 27.06
N LYS A 115 -19.07 -22.86 27.51
CA LYS A 115 -19.63 -22.19 28.72
C LYS A 115 -18.61 -22.14 29.88
N LYS A 116 -18.53 -21.00 30.57
CA LYS A 116 -17.83 -20.85 31.87
C LYS A 116 -18.16 -22.06 32.75
N GLY A 117 -17.17 -22.91 33.03
CA GLY A 117 -17.32 -24.05 33.94
C GLY A 117 -16.72 -25.41 33.52
N GLN A 118 -16.22 -25.60 32.29
CA GLN A 118 -15.57 -26.88 31.88
C GLN A 118 -14.05 -26.77 31.66
N ASN A 119 -13.38 -25.91 32.43
CA ASN A 119 -12.03 -25.47 32.09
C ASN A 119 -10.97 -25.94 33.11
N GLU A 120 -10.74 -27.25 33.21
CA GLU A 120 -9.60 -27.77 34.00
C GLU A 120 -8.68 -28.77 33.28
N LYS A 121 -9.03 -29.34 32.12
CA LYS A 121 -8.22 -30.42 31.51
C LYS A 121 -7.74 -30.14 30.08
N GLY A 122 -6.97 -29.06 29.89
CA GLY A 122 -6.55 -28.68 28.55
C GLY A 122 -5.26 -27.89 28.41
N PHE A 123 -4.24 -28.08 29.26
CA PHE A 123 -2.94 -27.41 29.10
C PHE A 123 -2.39 -27.59 27.67
N GLY A 124 -2.42 -28.81 27.12
CA GLY A 124 -1.98 -29.07 25.74
C GLY A 124 -2.79 -28.32 24.67
N LYS A 125 -4.11 -28.16 24.85
CA LYS A 125 -4.96 -27.40 23.94
C LYS A 125 -4.67 -25.90 23.99
N LYS A 126 -4.43 -25.37 25.20
CA LYS A 126 -4.02 -23.97 25.40
C LYS A 126 -2.63 -23.74 24.79
N LEU A 127 -1.68 -24.63 25.06
CA LEU A 127 -0.34 -24.57 24.48
C LEU A 127 -0.38 -24.59 22.94
N ALA A 128 -1.18 -25.47 22.34
CA ALA A 128 -1.37 -25.51 20.89
C ALA A 128 -1.95 -24.20 20.33
N LEU A 129 -2.94 -23.62 21.01
CA LEU A 129 -3.54 -22.34 20.63
C LEU A 129 -2.53 -21.18 20.71
N HIS A 130 -1.78 -21.08 21.80
CA HIS A 130 -0.76 -20.04 21.98
C HIS A 130 0.44 -20.22 21.04
N SER A 131 0.84 -21.46 20.76
CA SER A 131 1.87 -21.78 19.76
C SER A 131 1.41 -21.34 18.37
N PHE A 132 0.13 -21.55 18.04
CA PHE A 132 -0.44 -21.06 16.79
C PHE A 132 -0.46 -19.53 16.72
N TYR A 133 -0.81 -18.83 17.80
CA TYR A 133 -0.75 -17.37 17.84
C TYR A 133 0.67 -16.85 17.65
N MET A 134 1.65 -17.50 18.28
CA MET A 134 3.07 -17.14 18.14
C MET A 134 3.55 -17.33 16.69
N ALA A 135 3.20 -18.47 16.07
CA ALA A 135 3.54 -18.73 14.67
C ALA A 135 2.91 -17.70 13.72
N LEU A 136 1.65 -17.33 13.95
CA LEU A 136 0.94 -16.35 13.14
C LEU A 136 1.54 -14.94 13.32
N ALA A 137 1.89 -14.57 14.55
CA ALA A 137 2.54 -13.31 14.86
C ALA A 137 3.93 -13.21 14.20
N PHE A 138 4.71 -14.29 14.25
CA PHE A 138 6.00 -14.36 13.58
C PHE A 138 5.87 -14.27 12.06
N LEU A 139 4.88 -14.95 11.47
CA LEU A 139 4.61 -14.87 10.03
C LEU A 139 4.27 -13.45 9.60
N VAL A 140 3.34 -12.78 10.29
CA VAL A 140 2.93 -11.42 9.93
C VAL A 140 4.08 -10.42 10.13
N SER A 141 4.84 -10.57 11.21
CA SER A 141 6.02 -9.74 11.47
C SER A 141 7.11 -9.93 10.41
N SER A 142 7.40 -11.18 10.03
CA SER A 142 8.34 -11.49 8.94
C SER A 142 7.84 -10.93 7.61
N ASN A 143 6.54 -11.05 7.33
CA ASN A 143 5.96 -10.53 6.09
C ASN A 143 6.10 -9.01 5.97
N LEU A 144 5.95 -8.27 7.07
CA LEU A 144 6.21 -6.83 7.08
C LEU A 144 7.66 -6.52 6.71
N LEU A 145 8.62 -7.29 7.23
CA LEU A 145 10.05 -7.10 6.92
C LEU A 145 10.41 -7.42 5.48
N TRP A 146 9.68 -8.33 4.82
CA TRP A 146 9.90 -8.65 3.41
C TRP A 146 9.61 -7.48 2.45
N TYR A 147 8.85 -6.47 2.90
CA TYR A 147 8.69 -5.22 2.15
C TYR A 147 9.91 -4.31 2.21
N PHE A 148 10.88 -4.58 3.10
CA PHE A 148 12.11 -3.79 3.25
C PHE A 148 13.36 -4.58 2.83
N ILE A 149 13.38 -5.88 3.10
CA ILE A 149 14.50 -6.79 2.83
C ILE A 149 14.01 -7.89 1.88
N LYS A 150 14.84 -8.30 0.92
CA LYS A 150 14.49 -9.41 0.02
C LYS A 150 14.19 -10.68 0.85
N PRO A 151 13.11 -11.44 0.55
CA PRO A 151 12.75 -12.63 1.32
C PRO A 151 13.88 -13.66 1.44
N LEU A 152 14.59 -13.94 0.35
CA LEU A 152 15.70 -14.89 0.33
C LEU A 152 16.85 -14.47 1.25
N ASP A 153 17.23 -13.18 1.20
CA ASP A 153 18.27 -12.62 2.07
C ASP A 153 17.85 -12.64 3.55
N PHE A 154 16.56 -12.41 3.82
CA PHE A 154 16.01 -12.48 5.18
C PHE A 154 16.16 -13.89 5.77
N PHE A 155 15.79 -14.94 5.04
CA PHE A 155 15.93 -16.31 5.53
C PHE A 155 17.40 -16.74 5.65
N ALA A 156 18.25 -16.34 4.72
CA ALA A 156 19.69 -16.62 4.80
C ALA A 156 20.30 -16.01 6.07
N LYS A 157 20.02 -14.73 6.34
CA LYS A 157 20.52 -14.03 7.55
C LYS A 157 19.90 -14.54 8.84
N LEU A 158 18.64 -14.96 8.81
CA LEU A 158 17.98 -15.58 9.96
C LEU A 158 18.62 -16.95 10.30
N ALA A 159 18.98 -17.74 9.28
CA ALA A 159 19.63 -19.03 9.46
C ALA A 159 21.06 -18.92 10.01
N THR A 160 21.81 -17.89 9.60
CA THR A 160 23.16 -17.62 10.11
C THR A 160 23.18 -16.85 11.44
N LEU A 161 22.03 -16.41 11.94
CA LEU A 161 21.89 -15.49 13.09
C LEU A 161 22.63 -14.15 12.91
N GLU A 162 22.91 -13.75 11.66
CA GLU A 162 23.57 -12.48 11.30
C GLU A 162 22.56 -11.39 10.91
N LEU A 163 21.41 -11.37 11.60
CA LEU A 163 20.42 -10.32 11.40
C LEU A 163 20.94 -9.00 11.96
N HIS A 164 20.78 -7.95 11.16
CA HIS A 164 21.02 -6.60 11.63
C HIS A 164 20.11 -6.30 12.83
N TYR A 165 20.62 -5.62 13.86
CA TYR A 165 19.92 -5.41 15.13
C TYR A 165 18.55 -4.76 14.95
N ALA A 166 18.42 -3.79 14.03
CA ALA A 166 17.13 -3.13 13.77
C ALA A 166 16.09 -4.09 13.19
N THR A 167 16.51 -5.03 12.34
CA THR A 167 15.64 -6.09 11.81
C THR A 167 15.18 -7.02 12.91
N GLY A 168 16.08 -7.44 13.80
CA GLY A 168 15.75 -8.28 14.96
C GLY A 168 14.76 -7.60 15.91
N ILE A 169 15.02 -6.35 16.29
CA ILE A 169 14.15 -5.56 17.18
C ILE A 169 12.76 -5.37 16.55
N CYS A 170 12.69 -5.06 15.25
CA CYS A 170 11.43 -4.89 14.54
C CYS A 170 10.65 -6.21 14.51
N LEU A 171 11.31 -7.32 14.15
CA LEU A 171 10.72 -8.66 14.10
C LEU A 171 10.08 -9.04 15.43
N THR A 172 10.83 -8.92 16.53
CA THR A 172 10.36 -9.31 17.87
C THR A 172 9.28 -8.37 18.39
N THR A 173 9.43 -7.06 18.22
CA THR A 173 8.46 -6.07 18.72
C THR A 173 7.12 -6.21 18.01
N VAL A 174 7.12 -6.30 16.67
CA VAL A 174 5.88 -6.46 15.89
C VAL A 174 5.23 -7.81 16.18
N ALA A 175 6.02 -8.90 16.28
CA ALA A 175 5.49 -10.20 16.65
C ALA A 175 4.88 -10.19 18.07
N MET A 176 5.51 -9.53 19.04
CA MET A 176 4.99 -9.40 20.39
C MET A 176 3.65 -8.65 20.41
N ILE A 177 3.55 -7.53 19.69
CA ILE A 177 2.30 -6.75 19.60
C ILE A 177 1.17 -7.60 19.00
N ILE A 178 1.43 -8.32 17.91
CA ILE A 178 0.42 -9.17 17.25
C ILE A 178 0.03 -10.34 18.14
N TYR A 179 1.00 -10.95 18.83
CA TYR A 179 0.72 -12.02 19.78
C TYR A 179 -0.17 -11.54 20.93
N LEU A 180 0.14 -10.39 21.53
CA LEU A 180 -0.67 -9.78 22.59
C LEU A 180 -2.07 -9.42 22.10
N ASP A 181 -2.19 -8.90 20.88
CA ASP A 181 -3.48 -8.65 20.26
C ASP A 181 -4.31 -9.93 20.14
N LEU A 182 -3.75 -11.01 19.58
CA LEU A 182 -4.48 -12.28 19.41
C LEU A 182 -4.81 -12.99 20.73
N ALA A 183 -3.92 -12.88 21.72
CA ALA A 183 -4.08 -13.54 23.01
C ALA A 183 -5.04 -12.80 23.95
N LEU A 184 -4.98 -11.46 24.00
CA LEU A 184 -5.67 -10.64 25.00
C LEU A 184 -6.79 -9.78 24.41
N ILE A 185 -6.53 -9.05 23.32
CA ILE A 185 -7.37 -7.93 22.85
C ILE A 185 -8.44 -8.40 21.85
N ARG A 186 -8.03 -9.12 20.80
CA ARG A 186 -8.85 -9.68 19.72
C ARG A 186 -9.84 -8.66 19.13
N ARG A 187 -11.14 -8.84 19.36
CA ARG A 187 -12.19 -7.98 18.79
C ARG A 187 -12.19 -6.56 19.37
N LEU A 188 -11.62 -6.37 20.57
CA LEU A 188 -11.51 -5.05 21.19
C LEU A 188 -10.63 -4.09 20.37
N MET A 189 -9.65 -4.63 19.61
CA MET A 189 -8.82 -3.84 18.72
C MET A 189 -9.67 -3.21 17.62
N CYS A 190 -10.61 -3.97 17.05
CA CYS A 190 -11.46 -3.50 15.95
C CYS A 190 -12.59 -2.56 16.41
N SER A 191 -13.10 -2.72 17.64
CA SER A 191 -14.19 -1.91 18.17
C SER A 191 -13.71 -0.61 18.84
N GLU A 192 -12.62 -0.67 19.62
CA GLU A 192 -12.19 0.47 20.44
C GLU A 192 -10.91 1.13 19.96
N PHE A 193 -9.86 0.34 19.68
CA PHE A 193 -8.52 0.88 19.47
C PHE A 193 -8.21 1.26 18.02
N CYS A 194 -8.94 0.71 17.04
CA CYS A 194 -8.63 0.90 15.62
C CYS A 194 -8.79 2.38 15.20
N PRO A 195 -7.68 3.11 14.95
CA PRO A 195 -7.76 4.52 14.59
C PRO A 195 -8.42 4.70 13.23
N TYR A 196 -8.20 3.74 12.33
CA TYR A 196 -8.85 3.71 11.03
C TYR A 196 -10.37 3.62 11.17
N GLY A 197 -10.88 2.67 11.96
CA GLY A 197 -12.30 2.52 12.21
C GLY A 197 -12.94 3.79 12.76
N ARG A 198 -12.30 4.44 13.73
CA ARG A 198 -12.74 5.72 14.30
C ARG A 198 -12.73 6.85 13.27
N PHE A 199 -11.70 6.97 12.45
CA PHE A 199 -11.64 7.96 11.37
C PHE A 199 -12.72 7.75 10.31
N GLN A 200 -13.00 6.49 9.93
CA GLN A 200 -14.09 6.18 8.97
C GLN A 200 -15.46 6.63 9.48
N THR A 201 -15.70 6.59 10.79
CA THR A 201 -16.93 7.06 11.46
C THR A 201 -17.24 8.52 11.13
N VAL A 202 -16.20 9.38 11.09
CA VAL A 202 -16.31 10.82 10.82
C VAL A 202 -16.63 11.09 9.35
N LEU A 203 -16.20 10.18 8.47
CA LEU A 203 -16.36 10.27 7.03
C LEU A 203 -17.67 9.65 6.52
N ALA A 204 -18.31 8.83 7.34
CA ALA A 204 -19.58 8.20 7.00
C ALA A 204 -20.68 9.25 6.94
N ASP A 205 -21.44 9.23 5.85
CA ASP A 205 -22.58 10.13 5.63
C ASP A 205 -23.87 9.30 5.49
N LYS A 206 -25.03 9.96 5.51
CA LYS A 206 -26.35 9.35 5.29
C LYS A 206 -26.50 8.65 3.94
N SER A 207 -25.51 8.78 3.05
CA SER A 207 -25.44 8.17 1.72
C SER A 207 -24.55 6.94 1.63
N THR A 208 -23.69 6.73 2.63
CA THR A 208 -22.73 5.64 2.66
C THR A 208 -23.46 4.29 2.66
N LEU A 209 -22.86 3.28 2.02
CA LEU A 209 -23.37 1.92 2.03
C LEU A 209 -23.45 1.39 3.47
N ALA A 210 -24.63 0.92 3.87
CA ALA A 210 -24.85 0.32 5.17
C ALA A 210 -25.70 -0.95 5.07
N LEU A 211 -25.53 -1.85 6.03
CA LEU A 211 -26.53 -2.88 6.31
C LEU A 211 -27.71 -2.22 7.02
N HIS A 212 -28.91 -2.48 6.52
CA HIS A 212 -30.13 -1.90 7.08
C HIS A 212 -31.27 -2.93 7.09
N LEU A 213 -32.10 -2.85 8.12
CA LEU A 213 -33.39 -3.50 8.18
C LEU A 213 -34.47 -2.44 7.91
N PRO A 214 -35.11 -2.44 6.73
CA PRO A 214 -36.14 -1.47 6.40
C PRO A 214 -37.26 -1.47 7.44
N THR A 215 -37.75 -0.29 7.83
CA THR A 215 -38.85 -0.15 8.79
C THR A 215 -40.10 -0.89 8.33
N ALA A 216 -40.38 -0.92 7.03
CA ALA A 216 -41.46 -1.69 6.43
C ALA A 216 -41.33 -3.21 6.66
N GLU A 217 -40.10 -3.73 6.72
CA GLU A 217 -39.81 -5.14 6.94
C GLU A 217 -39.72 -5.51 8.43
N LEU A 218 -39.68 -4.50 9.33
CA LEU A 218 -39.58 -4.71 10.77
C LEU A 218 -40.77 -5.50 11.33
N ALA A 219 -41.97 -5.31 10.75
CA ALA A 219 -43.18 -6.06 11.12
C ALA A 219 -43.06 -7.57 10.84
N ARG A 220 -42.20 -7.98 9.88
CA ARG A 220 -41.92 -9.39 9.57
C ARG A 220 -40.82 -10.00 10.44
N CYS A 221 -40.16 -9.20 11.30
CA CYS A 221 -39.12 -9.67 12.19
C CYS A 221 -39.68 -10.47 13.37
N ILE A 222 -39.27 -11.73 13.49
CA ILE A 222 -39.72 -12.64 14.56
C ILE A 222 -38.90 -12.55 15.85
N LYS A 223 -38.06 -11.52 16.00
CA LYS A 223 -37.23 -11.25 17.19
C LYS A 223 -36.39 -12.43 17.71
N CYS A 224 -35.87 -13.29 16.82
CA CYS A 224 -35.07 -14.48 17.20
C CYS A 224 -33.65 -14.19 17.75
N ASN A 225 -33.21 -12.92 17.77
CA ASN A 225 -31.88 -12.48 18.17
C ASN A 225 -30.70 -13.18 17.45
N SER A 226 -30.94 -13.82 16.30
CA SER A 226 -29.87 -14.48 15.55
C SER A 226 -28.88 -13.49 14.96
N CYS A 227 -29.34 -12.32 14.49
CA CYS A 227 -28.51 -11.26 13.94
C CYS A 227 -27.55 -10.65 14.98
N VAL A 228 -28.03 -10.44 16.22
CA VAL A 228 -27.25 -9.89 17.33
C VAL A 228 -26.16 -10.88 17.76
N ARG A 229 -26.50 -12.17 17.92
CA ARG A 229 -25.56 -13.21 18.37
C ARG A 229 -24.39 -13.44 17.40
N VAL A 230 -24.59 -13.26 16.10
CA VAL A 230 -23.52 -13.44 15.09
C VAL A 230 -22.74 -12.16 14.83
N CYS A 231 -23.17 -11.03 15.38
CA CYS A 231 -22.56 -9.73 15.15
C CYS A 231 -21.23 -9.63 15.90
N PRO A 232 -20.09 -9.45 15.21
CA PRO A 232 -18.79 -9.35 15.88
C PRO A 232 -18.66 -8.07 16.71
N MET A 233 -19.45 -7.04 16.39
CA MET A 233 -19.48 -5.75 17.08
C MET A 233 -20.58 -5.69 18.15
N GLN A 234 -21.33 -6.78 18.35
CA GLN A 234 -22.39 -6.89 19.37
C GLN A 234 -23.50 -5.84 19.28
N ILE A 235 -23.72 -5.29 18.08
CA ILE A 235 -24.78 -4.32 17.82
C ILE A 235 -26.11 -4.98 17.46
N ASP A 236 -27.21 -4.24 17.68
CA ASP A 236 -28.56 -4.63 17.30
C ASP A 236 -29.06 -3.84 16.08
N ILE A 237 -29.02 -4.50 14.91
CA ILE A 237 -29.43 -3.92 13.62
C ILE A 237 -30.90 -3.47 13.57
N ARG A 238 -31.72 -3.84 14.56
CA ARG A 238 -33.13 -3.41 14.67
C ARG A 238 -33.27 -1.96 15.15
N ASP A 239 -32.25 -1.43 15.82
CA ASP A 239 -32.25 -0.06 16.35
C ASP A 239 -31.87 0.98 15.29
N GLY A 240 -31.66 0.55 14.04
CA GLY A 240 -31.32 1.39 12.92
C GLY A 240 -29.82 1.37 12.59
N TYR A 241 -29.33 2.47 12.01
CA TYR A 241 -27.94 2.58 11.61
C TYR A 241 -27.05 2.89 12.84
N GLN A 242 -26.03 2.07 13.03
CA GLN A 242 -25.05 2.17 14.11
C GLN A 242 -23.65 2.20 13.50
N VAL A 243 -22.81 3.14 13.93
CA VAL A 243 -21.54 3.45 13.24
C VAL A 243 -20.44 2.43 13.53
N GLU A 244 -20.66 1.59 14.53
CA GLU A 244 -19.84 0.43 14.88
C GLU A 244 -19.94 -0.66 13.80
N CYS A 245 -20.98 -0.65 12.95
CA CYS A 245 -21.19 -1.67 11.93
C CYS A 245 -20.03 -1.72 10.91
N ILE A 246 -19.33 -2.85 10.84
CA ILE A 246 -18.24 -3.10 9.89
C ILE A 246 -18.72 -3.68 8.54
N ASN A 247 -20.02 -3.60 8.22
CA ASN A 247 -20.59 -4.07 6.96
C ASN A 247 -20.18 -5.51 6.54
N CYS A 248 -19.98 -6.42 7.50
CA CYS A 248 -19.45 -7.78 7.26
C CYS A 248 -20.49 -8.83 6.81
N GLY A 249 -21.78 -8.48 6.83
CA GLY A 249 -22.88 -9.33 6.32
C GLY A 249 -23.26 -10.55 7.16
N ARG A 250 -22.69 -10.78 8.36
CA ARG A 250 -23.05 -11.94 9.21
C ARG A 250 -24.52 -11.93 9.62
N CYS A 251 -25.03 -10.77 10.02
CA CYS A 251 -26.44 -10.60 10.41
C CYS A 251 -27.40 -10.89 9.26
N LEU A 252 -27.03 -10.48 8.04
CA LEU A 252 -27.78 -10.74 6.81
C LEU A 252 -27.88 -12.24 6.52
N ASP A 253 -26.76 -12.97 6.58
CA ASP A 253 -26.74 -14.43 6.39
C ASP A 253 -27.57 -15.15 7.45
N ALA A 254 -27.41 -14.78 8.73
CA ALA A 254 -28.17 -15.37 9.82
C ALA A 254 -29.69 -15.12 9.68
N CYS A 255 -30.09 -13.91 9.28
CA CYS A 255 -31.48 -13.60 9.00
C CYS A 255 -32.02 -14.44 7.85
N ARG A 256 -31.29 -14.54 6.73
CA ARG A 256 -31.69 -15.38 5.57
C ARG A 256 -31.87 -16.84 5.96
N GLN A 257 -30.99 -17.40 6.78
CA GLN A 257 -31.11 -18.80 7.23
C GLN A 257 -32.36 -19.04 8.09
N ILE A 258 -32.70 -18.12 8.98
CA ILE A 258 -33.91 -18.23 9.81
C ILE A 258 -35.18 -18.05 8.97
N MET A 259 -35.20 -17.06 8.07
CA MET A 259 -36.38 -16.77 7.23
C MET A 259 -36.61 -17.83 6.16
N ALA A 260 -35.54 -18.46 5.64
CA ALA A 260 -35.64 -19.55 4.68
C ALA A 260 -36.42 -20.75 5.23
N LYS A 261 -36.32 -21.05 6.53
CA LYS A 261 -37.13 -22.10 7.19
C LYS A 261 -38.63 -21.80 7.16
N ARG A 262 -39.00 -20.55 6.92
CA ARG A 262 -40.39 -20.07 6.80
C ARG A 262 -40.78 -19.76 5.36
N ASN A 263 -39.98 -20.19 4.37
CA ASN A 263 -40.16 -19.87 2.95
C ASN A 263 -40.28 -18.35 2.68
N GLN A 264 -39.53 -17.54 3.43
CA GLN A 264 -39.51 -16.08 3.28
C GLN A 264 -38.09 -15.58 2.98
N PRO A 265 -37.95 -14.48 2.20
CA PRO A 265 -36.66 -13.84 2.00
C PRO A 265 -36.12 -13.23 3.30
N GLY A 266 -34.80 -13.09 3.40
CA GLY A 266 -34.16 -12.37 4.50
C GLY A 266 -34.55 -10.89 4.50
N LEU A 267 -34.68 -10.32 5.69
CA LEU A 267 -35.19 -8.96 5.90
C LEU A 267 -34.10 -7.89 5.84
N ILE A 268 -32.84 -8.28 6.01
CA ILE A 268 -31.68 -7.37 6.04
C ILE A 268 -31.05 -7.31 4.65
N SER A 269 -30.76 -6.10 4.18
CA SER A 269 -30.10 -5.86 2.89
C SER A 269 -29.02 -4.79 3.00
N TYR A 270 -28.15 -4.74 1.99
CA TYR A 270 -27.26 -3.59 1.80
C TYR A 270 -28.04 -2.49 1.10
N THR A 271 -28.01 -1.28 1.65
CA THR A 271 -28.65 -0.10 1.06
C THR A 271 -27.65 1.04 0.97
N PHE A 272 -27.69 1.75 -0.15
CA PHE A 272 -27.02 3.04 -0.26
C PHE A 272 -27.90 4.09 0.39
N GLY A 273 -27.40 4.59 1.51
CA GLY A 273 -28.07 5.54 2.38
C GLY A 273 -29.15 4.96 3.30
N THR A 274 -29.44 5.71 4.36
CA THR A 274 -30.29 5.30 5.48
C THR A 274 -31.80 5.43 5.22
N GLU A 275 -32.20 6.12 4.15
CA GLU A 275 -33.61 6.47 3.85
C GLU A 275 -34.11 5.87 2.51
N GLY A 276 -33.47 4.83 1.98
CA GLY A 276 -33.95 4.18 0.75
C GLY A 276 -33.76 5.01 -0.54
N LYS A 277 -32.88 6.01 -0.53
CA LYS A 277 -32.53 6.80 -1.73
C LYS A 277 -31.77 6.00 -2.80
N GLY A 278 -31.27 4.80 -2.45
CA GLY A 278 -30.60 3.90 -3.39
C GLY A 278 -29.37 4.56 -4.02
N LEU A 279 -29.13 4.29 -5.31
CA LEU A 279 -27.97 4.86 -6.04
C LEU A 279 -27.98 6.40 -6.09
N LYS A 280 -29.13 7.06 -5.95
CA LYS A 280 -29.19 8.53 -5.91
C LYS A 280 -28.49 9.11 -4.68
N ALA A 281 -28.32 8.32 -3.61
CA ALA A 281 -27.56 8.73 -2.44
C ALA A 281 -26.08 8.99 -2.77
N LEU A 282 -25.54 8.37 -3.82
CA LEU A 282 -24.15 8.54 -4.24
C LEU A 282 -23.89 9.93 -4.87
N VAL A 283 -24.94 10.59 -5.34
CA VAL A 283 -24.86 11.91 -6.01
C VAL A 283 -24.98 13.01 -4.95
N ASN A 284 -23.98 13.09 -4.08
CA ASN A 284 -23.82 14.18 -3.12
C ASN A 284 -22.68 15.10 -3.54
N LEU A 285 -22.79 16.39 -3.23
CA LEU A 285 -21.77 17.39 -3.57
C LEU A 285 -20.38 16.97 -3.07
N ARG A 286 -20.27 16.48 -1.83
CA ARG A 286 -19.01 16.00 -1.24
C ARG A 286 -18.40 14.85 -2.03
N THR A 287 -19.21 13.85 -2.37
CA THR A 287 -18.78 12.69 -3.18
C THR A 287 -18.34 13.12 -4.56
N LEU A 288 -19.07 14.04 -5.19
CA LEU A 288 -18.76 14.55 -6.53
C LEU A 288 -17.47 15.37 -6.55
N LEU A 289 -17.27 16.27 -5.58
CA LEU A 289 -16.04 17.04 -5.43
C LEU A 289 -14.84 16.12 -5.18
N LEU A 290 -14.95 15.17 -4.25
CA LEU A 290 -13.86 14.24 -3.96
C LEU A 290 -13.56 13.33 -5.16
N SER A 291 -14.58 12.88 -5.88
CA SER A 291 -14.41 12.09 -7.11
C SER A 291 -13.70 12.89 -8.19
N MET A 292 -14.08 14.15 -8.38
CA MET A 292 -13.48 15.05 -9.38
C MET A 292 -12.00 15.33 -9.04
N VAL A 293 -11.68 15.67 -7.79
CA VAL A 293 -10.30 15.89 -7.35
C VAL A 293 -9.46 14.63 -7.46
N THR A 294 -10.00 13.47 -7.07
CA THR A 294 -9.30 12.18 -7.18
C THR A 294 -9.01 11.85 -8.65
N LEU A 295 -10.00 12.04 -9.54
CA LEU A 295 -9.83 11.79 -10.97
C LEU A 295 -8.81 12.76 -11.59
N ALA A 296 -8.84 14.03 -11.21
CA ALA A 296 -7.88 15.02 -11.67
C ALA A 296 -6.45 14.65 -11.25
N LEU A 297 -6.23 14.22 -10.00
CA LEU A 297 -4.92 13.76 -9.53
C LEU A 297 -4.44 12.50 -10.25
N VAL A 298 -5.34 11.55 -10.51
CA VAL A 298 -5.01 10.34 -11.30
C VAL A 298 -4.62 10.71 -12.73
N ALA A 299 -5.32 11.67 -13.34
CA ALA A 299 -4.98 12.17 -14.68
C ALA A 299 -3.62 12.89 -14.70
N VAL A 300 -3.36 13.76 -13.71
CA VAL A 300 -2.06 14.45 -13.55
C VAL A 300 -0.94 13.43 -13.33
N LEU A 301 -1.16 12.41 -12.49
CA LEU A 301 -0.19 11.34 -12.29
C LEU A 301 0.09 10.58 -13.59
N PHE A 302 -0.96 10.17 -14.31
CA PHE A 302 -0.83 9.46 -15.58
C PHE A 302 -0.02 10.27 -16.60
N PHE A 303 -0.32 11.55 -16.71
CA PHE A 303 0.41 12.49 -17.57
C PHE A 303 1.86 12.66 -17.13
N ALA A 304 2.12 12.85 -15.83
CA ALA A 304 3.46 13.02 -15.28
C ALA A 304 4.34 11.75 -15.46
N VAL A 305 3.74 10.57 -15.39
CA VAL A 305 4.44 9.30 -15.65
C VAL A 305 4.76 9.16 -17.14
N HIS A 306 3.86 9.55 -18.04
CA HIS A 306 4.10 9.48 -19.49
C HIS A 306 5.13 10.49 -20.01
N GLN A 307 5.21 11.67 -19.38
CA GLN A 307 6.23 12.68 -19.72
C GLN A 307 7.54 12.51 -18.97
N ARG A 308 7.70 11.42 -18.20
CA ARG A 308 8.91 11.18 -17.41
C ARG A 308 10.10 10.98 -18.36
N PRO A 309 11.17 11.79 -18.25
CA PRO A 309 12.37 11.60 -19.05
C PRO A 309 13.06 10.28 -18.68
N GLU A 310 13.57 9.58 -19.69
CA GLU A 310 14.19 8.25 -19.52
C GLU A 310 15.59 8.31 -18.89
N ALA A 311 16.22 9.49 -18.87
CA ALA A 311 17.48 9.71 -18.19
C ALA A 311 17.48 11.06 -17.46
N SER A 312 18.33 11.19 -16.45
CA SER A 312 18.58 12.49 -15.83
C SER A 312 20.04 12.70 -15.51
N LEU A 313 20.48 13.94 -15.69
CA LEU A 313 21.82 14.41 -15.37
C LEU A 313 21.70 15.50 -14.28
N LYS A 314 22.39 15.29 -13.16
CA LYS A 314 22.58 16.32 -12.13
C LYS A 314 24.06 16.57 -11.97
N ILE A 315 24.47 17.83 -11.92
CA ILE A 315 25.87 18.22 -11.78
C ILE A 315 26.02 19.17 -10.62
N ALA A 316 27.07 18.97 -9.83
CA ALA A 316 27.50 19.91 -8.80
C ALA A 316 29.02 20.13 -8.90
N VAL A 317 29.47 21.33 -8.51
CA VAL A 317 30.90 21.59 -8.33
C VAL A 317 31.41 20.71 -7.19
N SER A 318 32.59 20.11 -7.36
CA SER A 318 33.16 19.22 -6.36
C SER A 318 33.60 19.99 -5.13
N HIS A 319 33.06 19.65 -3.96
CA HIS A 319 33.54 20.18 -2.68
C HIS A 319 34.86 19.53 -2.22
N MET A 320 35.24 18.39 -2.79
CA MET A 320 36.44 17.65 -2.40
C MET A 320 37.71 18.12 -3.12
N ALA A 321 37.56 18.76 -4.29
CA ALA A 321 38.68 19.21 -5.11
C ALA A 321 38.48 20.66 -5.55
N SER A 322 39.33 21.57 -5.04
CA SER A 322 39.30 22.98 -5.41
C SER A 322 39.73 23.20 -6.86
N SER A 323 39.18 24.23 -7.51
CA SER A 323 39.62 24.62 -8.85
C SER A 323 41.10 25.00 -8.84
N ARG A 324 41.84 24.58 -9.86
CA ARG A 324 43.29 24.86 -9.98
C ARG A 324 43.60 25.48 -11.34
N THR A 325 44.54 26.40 -11.36
CA THR A 325 45.10 26.96 -12.59
C THR A 325 46.22 26.04 -13.09
N LEU A 326 46.11 25.58 -14.33
CA LEU A 326 47.14 24.79 -15.00
C LEU A 326 48.31 25.68 -15.43
N LYS A 327 49.46 25.07 -15.67
CA LYS A 327 50.68 25.76 -16.17
C LYS A 327 50.44 26.49 -17.50
N ASP A 328 49.46 26.04 -18.29
CA ASP A 328 49.07 26.66 -19.57
C ASP A 328 48.12 27.88 -19.41
N GLY A 329 47.91 28.38 -18.18
CA GLY A 329 47.00 29.50 -17.91
C GLY A 329 45.51 29.17 -17.98
N LYS A 330 45.14 27.90 -18.19
CA LYS A 330 43.74 27.42 -18.18
C LYS A 330 43.29 27.06 -16.76
N ARG A 331 42.00 27.21 -16.44
CA ARG A 331 41.39 26.81 -15.17
C ARG A 331 40.78 25.41 -15.31
N ALA A 332 41.11 24.53 -14.36
CA ALA A 332 40.48 23.24 -14.18
C ALA A 332 39.51 23.31 -13.00
N THR A 333 38.23 23.10 -13.28
CA THR A 333 37.16 23.02 -12.27
C THR A 333 36.65 21.58 -12.20
N PHE A 334 36.61 21.03 -10.98
CA PHE A 334 36.16 19.68 -10.73
C PHE A 334 34.65 19.65 -10.53
N PHE A 335 33.99 18.71 -11.20
CA PHE A 335 32.55 18.50 -11.12
C PHE A 335 32.25 17.05 -10.75
N ASN A 336 31.18 16.87 -10.00
CA ASN A 336 30.57 15.59 -9.73
C ASN A 336 29.25 15.53 -10.50
N ALA A 337 29.08 14.53 -11.34
CA ALA A 337 27.84 14.25 -12.04
C ALA A 337 27.18 12.98 -11.50
N TRP A 338 25.86 13.03 -11.38
CA TRP A 338 25.01 11.88 -11.14
C TRP A 338 24.18 11.65 -12.39
N VAL A 339 24.49 10.58 -13.10
CA VAL A 339 23.72 10.11 -14.25
C VAL A 339 22.81 9.01 -13.76
N ASN A 340 21.53 9.07 -14.13
CA ASN A 340 20.55 8.07 -13.72
C ASN A 340 19.81 7.56 -14.96
N ASN A 341 19.92 6.25 -15.20
CA ASN A 341 19.15 5.55 -16.22
C ASN A 341 17.78 5.18 -15.63
N ARG A 342 16.75 5.93 -16.01
CA ARG A 342 15.39 5.73 -15.52
C ARG A 342 14.57 4.78 -16.38
N SER A 343 15.13 4.29 -17.48
CA SER A 343 14.51 3.33 -18.39
C SER A 343 14.58 1.91 -17.82
N ASN A 344 13.78 1.01 -18.40
CA ASN A 344 13.80 -0.41 -18.08
C ASN A 344 14.86 -1.20 -18.87
N ASN A 345 15.66 -0.53 -19.69
CA ASN A 345 16.67 -1.15 -20.55
C ASN A 345 18.07 -0.64 -20.20
N PRO A 346 19.12 -1.45 -20.41
CA PRO A 346 20.48 -0.94 -20.36
C PRO A 346 20.69 0.10 -21.46
N ALA A 347 21.37 1.19 -21.12
CA ALA A 347 21.66 2.30 -22.04
C ALA A 347 23.10 2.77 -21.85
N THR A 348 23.64 3.47 -22.86
CA THR A 348 24.99 4.04 -22.78
C THR A 348 24.89 5.53 -23.04
N TYR A 349 25.43 6.33 -22.12
CA TYR A 349 25.35 7.79 -22.21
C TYR A 349 26.72 8.45 -22.36
N ASP A 350 26.72 9.62 -22.99
CA ASP A 350 27.86 10.52 -23.10
C ASP A 350 27.52 11.87 -22.47
N ILE A 351 28.48 12.48 -21.76
CA ILE A 351 28.36 13.83 -21.21
C ILE A 351 29.20 14.78 -22.06
N ARG A 352 28.57 15.83 -22.59
CA ARG A 352 29.25 16.93 -23.29
C ARG A 352 28.97 18.26 -22.58
N ALA A 353 29.87 19.23 -22.76
CA ALA A 353 29.70 20.58 -22.24
C ALA A 353 29.71 21.58 -23.39
N ARG A 354 28.79 22.55 -23.35
CA ARG A 354 28.77 23.73 -24.23
C ARG A 354 28.63 25.00 -23.41
N GLN A 355 29.14 26.11 -23.93
CA GLN A 355 28.88 27.42 -23.35
C GLN A 355 27.43 27.83 -23.68
N ALA A 356 26.69 28.32 -22.68
CA ALA A 356 25.25 28.63 -22.84
C ALA A 356 24.99 29.73 -23.89
N GLU A 357 25.83 30.77 -23.93
CA GLU A 357 25.63 31.93 -24.81
C GLU A 357 26.12 31.69 -26.25
N SER A 358 27.25 31.02 -26.42
CA SER A 358 27.92 30.89 -27.73
C SER A 358 27.72 29.53 -28.38
N GLY A 359 27.22 28.53 -27.64
CA GLY A 359 27.15 27.14 -28.10
C GLY A 359 28.52 26.47 -28.30
N THR A 360 29.62 27.13 -27.96
CA THR A 360 30.97 26.60 -28.20
C THR A 360 31.21 25.36 -27.34
N ALA A 361 31.70 24.28 -27.94
CA ALA A 361 32.01 23.03 -27.24
C ALA A 361 33.19 23.25 -26.26
N LEU A 362 33.01 22.83 -25.01
CA LEU A 362 34.02 22.90 -23.97
C LEU A 362 34.66 21.52 -23.75
N THR A 363 35.95 21.51 -23.46
CA THR A 363 36.70 20.26 -23.29
C THR A 363 36.52 19.70 -21.88
N LEU A 364 35.93 18.51 -21.80
CA LEU A 364 35.86 17.71 -20.58
C LEU A 364 37.01 16.71 -20.54
N LYS A 365 37.62 16.54 -19.37
CA LYS A 365 38.60 15.49 -19.08
C LYS A 365 38.06 14.58 -17.99
N GLY A 366 38.06 13.27 -18.24
CA GLY A 366 37.55 12.27 -17.32
C GLY A 366 36.79 11.16 -18.03
N ARG A 367 36.12 10.30 -17.27
CA ARG A 367 35.26 9.25 -17.81
C ARG A 367 33.91 9.83 -18.20
N THR A 368 33.84 10.64 -19.26
CA THR A 368 32.61 11.31 -19.70
C THR A 368 31.98 10.68 -20.95
N SER A 369 32.58 9.64 -21.50
CA SER A 369 32.07 8.91 -22.67
C SER A 369 31.87 7.43 -22.36
N GLN A 370 30.95 6.80 -23.10
CA GLN A 370 30.60 5.39 -23.01
C GLN A 370 30.22 4.95 -21.58
N LEU A 371 29.36 5.73 -20.92
CA LEU A 371 28.81 5.38 -19.61
C LEU A 371 27.75 4.29 -19.78
N SER A 372 28.17 3.03 -19.82
CA SER A 372 27.27 1.88 -19.85
C SER A 372 26.58 1.72 -18.49
N MET A 373 25.24 1.77 -18.50
CA MET A 373 24.41 1.76 -17.32
C MET A 373 23.27 0.76 -17.45
N GLN A 374 23.05 -0.04 -16.41
CA GLN A 374 21.91 -0.93 -16.30
C GLN A 374 20.61 -0.15 -16.08
N ALA A 375 19.47 -0.82 -16.29
CA ALA A 375 18.16 -0.26 -16.01
C ALA A 375 18.03 0.15 -14.53
N GLY A 376 17.64 1.39 -14.26
CA GLY A 376 17.51 1.92 -12.89
C GLY A 376 18.85 2.26 -12.20
N GLU A 377 19.99 2.13 -12.88
CA GLU A 377 21.30 2.42 -12.30
C GLU A 377 21.53 3.93 -12.12
N ASN A 378 22.13 4.30 -10.99
CA ASN A 378 22.61 5.65 -10.71
C ASN A 378 24.13 5.64 -10.62
N LEU A 379 24.80 6.24 -11.60
CA LEU A 379 26.24 6.27 -11.72
C LEU A 379 26.75 7.66 -11.34
N ARG A 380 27.61 7.73 -10.33
CA ARG A 380 28.39 8.93 -10.04
C ARG A 380 29.64 8.94 -10.90
N VAL A 381 29.86 10.05 -11.60
CA VAL A 381 31.01 10.29 -12.46
C VAL A 381 31.67 11.59 -12.04
N ASP A 382 32.96 11.54 -11.74
CA ASP A 382 33.75 12.73 -11.44
C ASP A 382 34.57 13.12 -12.69
N PHE A 383 34.51 14.39 -13.09
CA PHE A 383 35.23 14.89 -14.25
C PHE A 383 35.72 16.34 -14.07
N VAL A 384 36.58 16.78 -14.98
CA VAL A 384 37.20 18.10 -14.96
C VAL A 384 36.80 18.88 -16.21
N LEU A 385 36.28 20.08 -16.01
CA LEU A 385 36.10 21.05 -17.09
C LEU A 385 37.37 21.89 -17.18
N VAL A 386 37.97 21.95 -18.37
CA VAL A 386 39.14 22.80 -18.64
C VAL A 386 38.71 23.96 -19.52
N THR A 387 38.74 25.17 -18.97
CA THR A 387 38.36 26.40 -19.67
C THR A 387 39.42 27.48 -19.50
N ALA A 388 39.40 28.53 -20.33
CA ALA A 388 40.17 29.74 -20.06
C ALA A 388 39.67 30.40 -18.77
N VAL A 389 40.54 31.08 -18.01
CA VAL A 389 40.12 31.79 -16.79
C VAL A 389 39.05 32.83 -17.19
N PRO A 390 37.80 32.67 -16.74
CA PRO A 390 36.74 33.55 -17.16
C PRO A 390 36.85 34.88 -16.40
N LYS A 391 36.75 36.02 -17.10
CA LYS A 391 36.77 37.37 -16.49
C LYS A 391 35.43 37.79 -15.89
N THR A 392 34.37 37.05 -16.21
CA THR A 392 32.98 37.24 -15.78
C THR A 392 32.36 35.87 -15.58
N ARG A 393 31.19 35.80 -14.93
CA ARG A 393 30.43 34.56 -14.77
C ARG A 393 30.29 33.81 -16.10
N LEU A 394 30.70 32.54 -16.13
CA LEU A 394 30.58 31.66 -17.28
C LEU A 394 29.49 30.62 -17.01
N ASP A 395 28.37 30.72 -17.74
CA ASP A 395 27.31 29.72 -17.69
C ASP A 395 27.61 28.57 -18.66
N VAL A 396 27.66 27.35 -18.12
CA VAL A 396 28.01 26.12 -18.83
C VAL A 396 26.80 25.19 -18.82
N GLU A 397 26.41 24.73 -20.01
CA GLU A 397 25.41 23.68 -20.16
C GLU A 397 26.10 22.33 -20.36
N PHE A 398 25.73 21.37 -19.53
CA PHE A 398 26.12 19.99 -19.68
C PHE A 398 24.96 19.19 -20.23
N ILE A 399 25.22 18.44 -21.30
CA ILE A 399 24.21 17.70 -22.05
C ILE A 399 24.53 16.21 -21.91
N LEU A 400 23.53 15.44 -21.55
CA LEU A 400 23.55 13.98 -21.59
C LEU A 400 23.00 13.52 -22.93
N LEU A 401 23.82 12.80 -23.69
CA LEU A 401 23.48 12.24 -24.99
C LEU A 401 23.35 10.72 -24.89
N ASP A 402 22.37 10.15 -25.58
CA ASP A 402 22.29 8.71 -25.81
C ASP A 402 23.23 8.26 -26.96
N GLN A 403 23.38 6.95 -27.19
CA GLN A 403 24.16 6.35 -28.28
C GLN A 403 23.78 6.89 -29.66
N ASN A 404 22.51 7.29 -29.85
CA ASN A 404 22.00 7.87 -31.09
C ASN A 404 22.27 9.38 -31.22
N GLY A 405 22.93 10.00 -30.23
CA GLY A 405 23.20 11.44 -30.20
C GLY A 405 21.99 12.30 -29.82
N GLN A 406 20.91 11.70 -29.31
CA GLN A 406 19.73 12.43 -28.84
C GLN A 406 19.99 13.05 -27.45
N GLU A 407 19.59 14.31 -27.28
CA GLU A 407 19.66 15.00 -25.98
C GLU A 407 18.63 14.42 -25.01
N MET A 408 19.09 13.77 -23.95
CA MET A 408 18.25 13.11 -22.95
C MET A 408 18.02 13.97 -21.71
N ALA A 409 19.02 14.78 -21.33
CA ALA A 409 18.93 15.70 -20.20
C ALA A 409 19.96 16.82 -20.34
N VAL A 410 19.61 18.01 -19.81
CA VAL A 410 20.52 19.16 -19.74
C VAL A 410 20.61 19.63 -18.29
N SER A 411 21.82 19.92 -17.82
CA SER A 411 22.08 20.51 -16.50
C SER A 411 22.95 21.74 -16.69
N GLN A 412 22.58 22.84 -16.04
CA GLN A 412 23.34 24.08 -16.08
C GLN A 412 24.18 24.22 -14.81
N ALA A 413 25.39 24.74 -14.94
CA ALA A 413 26.20 25.21 -13.83
C ALA A 413 26.89 26.51 -14.21
N TYR A 414 27.24 27.32 -13.21
CA TYR A 414 27.98 28.55 -13.42
C TYR A 414 29.37 28.44 -12.77
N ILE A 415 30.34 29.13 -13.36
CA ILE A 415 31.69 29.27 -12.83
C ILE A 415 31.94 30.76 -12.63
N GLU A 416 32.31 31.13 -11.42
CA GLU A 416 32.72 32.48 -11.03
C GLU A 416 34.21 32.49 -10.64
N GLU A 417 34.79 33.69 -10.54
CA GLU A 417 36.21 33.93 -10.29
C GLU A 417 36.71 33.30 -8.99
#